data_AF-A0A1M6LDH4-F1
#
_entry.id   AF-A0A1M6LDH4-F1
#
_cell.length_a   1.000
_cell.length_b   1.000
_cell.length_c   1.000
_cell.angle_alpha   90.00
_cell.angle_beta   90.00
_cell.angle_gamma   90.00
#
_symmetry.space_group_name_H-M   'P 1'
#
loop_
_entity.id
_entity.type
_entity.pdbx_description
1 polymer ?
#
loop_
_entity_poly.entity_id
_entity_poly.type
_entity_poly.pdbx_seq_one_letter_code
_entity_poly.pdbx_strand_id
1 'polypeptide(L)' 'MVKETLAKLSLAAKGKAKLLNENFIKYFILSMMAGIYVGFGIMLIFSIGAPLKAAGSPGLKALMGASFALALTLVIFAG' A
#
# COMPACT_ATOMS: atom_id res chain seq x y z
N MET A 1 -9.84 14.83 -19.29
CA MET A 1 -9.56 13.68 -18.40
C MET A 1 -8.14 13.12 -18.58
N VAL A 2 -7.80 12.42 -19.69
CA VAL A 2 -6.45 11.78 -19.84
C VAL A 2 -5.28 12.76 -19.74
N LYS A 3 -5.34 13.92 -20.41
CA LYS A 3 -4.28 14.95 -20.37
C LYS A 3 -4.02 15.46 -18.94
N GLU A 4 -5.08 15.58 -18.14
CA GLU A 4 -5.00 16.06 -16.76
C GLU A 4 -4.37 15.00 -15.85
N THR A 5 -4.81 13.74 -15.95
CA THR A 5 -4.20 12.62 -15.22
C THR A 5 -2.72 12.48 -15.55
N LEU A 6 -2.36 12.60 -16.84
CA LEU A 6 -0.96 12.53 -17.27
C LEU A 6 -0.13 13.67 -16.68
N ALA A 7 -0.67 14.90 -16.63
CA ALA A 7 -0.01 16.03 -15.99
C ALA A 7 0.21 15.78 -14.48
N LYS A 8 -0.79 15.27 -13.77
CA LYS A 8 -0.68 14.91 -12.34
C LYS A 8 0.38 13.83 -12.09
N LEU A 9 0.40 12.78 -12.90
CA LEU A 9 1.41 11.72 -12.80
C LEU A 9 2.83 12.24 -13.10
N SER A 10 2.99 13.12 -14.10
CA SER A 10 4.28 13.75 -14.42
C SER A 10 4.79 14.61 -13.26
N LEU A 11 3.92 15.38 -12.61
CA LEU A 11 4.26 16.18 -11.42
C LEU A 11 4.65 15.28 -10.24
N ALA A 12 3.90 14.21 -9.98
CA ALA A 12 4.23 13.25 -8.92
C ALA A 12 5.58 12.57 -9.15
N ALA A 13 5.88 12.18 -10.40
CA ALA A 13 7.16 11.57 -10.78
C ALA A 13 8.33 12.55 -10.56
N LYS A 14 8.20 13.81 -11.00
CA LYS A 14 9.19 14.86 -10.75
C LYS A 14 9.42 15.09 -9.26
N GLY A 15 8.35 15.09 -8.45
CA GLY A 15 8.44 15.22 -7.00
C GLY A 15 9.23 14.08 -6.35
N LYS A 16 8.97 12.82 -6.74
CA LYS A 16 9.70 11.65 -6.24
C LYS A 16 11.18 11.68 -6.64
N ALA A 17 11.49 12.00 -7.89
CA ALA A 17 12.87 12.11 -8.37
C ALA A 17 13.65 13.22 -7.64
N LYS A 18 13.01 14.39 -7.45
CA LYS A 18 13.59 15.50 -6.69
C LYS A 18 13.90 15.09 -5.25
N LEU A 19 12.94 14.47 -4.56
CA LEU A 19 13.12 14.02 -3.17
C LEU A 19 14.26 13.01 -3.03
N LEU A 20 14.37 12.07 -3.96
CA LEU A 20 15.47 11.09 -3.98
C LEU A 20 16.84 11.78 -4.15
N ASN A 21 16.94 12.73 -5.07
CA ASN A 21 18.19 13.43 -5.36
C ASN A 21 18.61 14.41 -4.25
N GLU A 22 17.64 15.05 -3.58
CA GLU A 22 17.92 16.01 -2.50
C GLU A 22 18.18 15.32 -1.17
N ASN A 23 17.48 14.22 -0.86
CA ASN A 23 17.61 13.54 0.42
C ASN A 23 17.26 12.04 0.31
N PHE A 24 18.27 11.25 -0.02
CA PHE A 24 18.16 9.80 -0.12
C PHE A 24 17.63 9.16 1.18
N ILE A 25 18.13 9.56 2.35
CA ILE A 25 17.73 8.97 3.64
C ILE A 25 16.24 9.20 3.89
N LYS A 26 15.74 10.41 3.65
CA LYS A 26 14.31 10.72 3.77
C LYS A 26 13.48 9.90 2.79
N TYR A 27 13.91 9.81 1.53
CA TYR A 27 13.22 8.98 0.53
C TYR A 27 13.19 7.49 0.96
N PHE A 28 14.29 6.98 1.50
CA PHE A 28 14.40 5.61 1.97
C PHE A 28 13.48 5.33 3.16
N ILE A 29 13.44 6.22 4.17
CA ILE A 29 12.55 6.09 5.33
C ILE A 29 11.08 6.09 4.89
N LEU A 30 10.69 7.00 4.00
CA LEU A 30 9.31 7.02 3.47
C LEU A 30 8.98 5.74 2.69
N SER A 31 9.93 5.23 1.90
CA SER A 31 9.78 3.95 1.19
C SER A 31 9.64 2.77 2.16
N MET A 32 10.39 2.79 3.27
CA MET A 32 10.27 1.80 4.34
C MET A 32 8.91 1.88 5.04
N MET A 33 8.40 3.08 5.33
CA MET A 33 7.08 3.27 5.92
C MET A 33 5.97 2.70 5.02
N ALA A 34 6.04 2.93 3.70
CA ALA A 34 5.12 2.31 2.76
C ALA A 34 5.15 0.77 2.84
N GLY A 35 6.35 0.19 2.98
CA GLY A 35 6.53 -1.25 3.22
C GLY A 35 5.88 -1.73 4.52
N ILE A 36 6.05 -1.00 5.62
CA ILE A 36 5.43 -1.30 6.92
C ILE A 36 3.89 -1.26 6.81
N TYR A 37 3.34 -0.27 6.13
CA TYR A 37 1.89 -0.15 5.92
C TYR A 37 1.31 -1.32 5.13
N VAL A 38 2.01 -1.77 4.08
CA VAL A 38 1.64 -3.00 3.36
C VAL A 38 1.77 -4.21 4.28
N GLY A 39 2.82 -4.27 5.09
CA GLY A 39 3.02 -5.29 6.12
C GLY A 39 1.85 -5.40 7.11
N PHE A 40 1.28 -4.27 7.56
CA PHE A 40 0.06 -4.27 8.39
C PHE A 40 -1.12 -4.90 7.67
N GLY A 41 -1.31 -4.61 6.38
CA GLY A 41 -2.31 -5.29 5.57
C GLY A 41 -2.08 -6.80 5.49
N ILE A 42 -0.83 -7.24 5.30
CA ILE A 42 -0.48 -8.67 5.26
C ILE A 42 -0.75 -9.37 6.60
N MET A 43 -0.35 -8.76 7.72
CA MET A 43 -0.63 -9.30 9.05
C MET A 43 -2.13 -9.43 9.29
N LEU A 44 -2.93 -8.45 8.87
CA LEU A 44 -4.39 -8.49 9.00
C LEU A 44 -5.00 -9.62 8.16
N ILE A 45 -4.67 -9.73 6.86
CA ILE A 45 -5.26 -10.76 5.99
C ILE A 45 -4.91 -12.16 6.45
N PHE A 46 -3.72 -12.39 7.00
CA PHE A 46 -3.35 -13.71 7.52
C PHE A 46 -4.00 -14.01 8.86
N SER A 47 -4.13 -13.01 9.74
CA SER A 47 -4.84 -13.16 11.01
C SER A 47 -6.31 -13.55 10.79
N ILE A 48 -6.95 -13.02 9.75
CA ILE A 48 -8.32 -13.37 9.35
C ILE A 48 -8.34 -14.69 8.56
N GLY A 49 -7.41 -14.87 7.63
CA GLY A 49 -7.41 -15.99 6.68
C GLY A 49 -7.05 -17.33 7.30
N ALA A 50 -6.09 -17.37 8.24
CA ALA A 50 -5.65 -18.61 8.86
C ALA A 50 -6.80 -19.41 9.54
N PRO A 51 -7.63 -18.81 10.42
CA PRO A 51 -8.74 -19.53 11.04
C PRO A 51 -9.84 -19.91 10.02
N LEU A 52 -10.16 -19.03 9.06
CA LEU A 52 -11.14 -19.31 8.01
C LEU A 52 -10.71 -20.48 7.12
N LYS A 53 -9.40 -20.59 6.83
CA LYS A 53 -8.83 -21.70 6.07
C LYS A 53 -8.91 -23.00 6.87
N ALA A 54 -8.59 -22.98 8.16
CA ALA A 54 -8.71 -24.14 9.03
C ALA A 54 -10.15 -24.64 9.14
N ALA A 55 -11.14 -23.74 9.09
CA ALA A 55 -12.56 -24.05 9.09
C ALA A 55 -13.14 -24.45 7.72
N GLY A 56 -12.34 -24.46 6.64
CA GLY A 56 -12.82 -24.75 5.29
C GLY A 56 -13.84 -23.74 4.75
N SER A 57 -13.81 -22.50 5.23
CA SER A 57 -14.84 -21.50 4.90
C SER A 57 -14.82 -21.12 3.40
N PRO A 58 -15.97 -21.16 2.70
CA PRO A 58 -16.06 -20.80 1.29
C PRO A 58 -15.77 -19.31 1.04
N GLY A 59 -15.88 -18.46 2.07
CA GLY A 59 -15.63 -17.02 2.01
C GLY A 59 -14.17 -16.58 2.20
N LEU A 60 -13.23 -17.52 2.39
CA LEU A 60 -11.84 -17.23 2.75
C LEU A 60 -11.21 -16.11 1.92
N LYS A 61 -11.20 -16.27 0.59
CA LYS A 61 -10.53 -15.32 -0.32
C LYS A 61 -11.23 -13.97 -0.37
N ALA A 62 -12.56 -13.94 -0.27
CA ALA A 62 -13.34 -12.71 -0.27
C ALA A 62 -13.05 -11.88 0.98
N LEU A 63 -13.06 -12.51 2.16
CA LEU A 63 -12.73 -11.86 3.43
C LEU A 63 -11.28 -11.39 3.48
N MET A 64 -10.33 -12.20 3.01
CA MET A 64 -8.93 -11.78 2.89
C MET A 64 -8.77 -10.58 1.97
N GLY A 65 -9.42 -10.59 0.80
CA GLY A 65 -9.39 -9.47 -0.16
C GLY A 65 -9.99 -8.18 0.40
N ALA A 66 -11.16 -8.28 1.03
CA ALA A 66 -11.82 -7.13 1.66
C ALA A 66 -10.97 -6.51 2.77
N SER A 67 -10.27 -7.34 3.54
CA SER A 67 -9.40 -6.89 4.64
C SER A 67 -8.11 -6.25 4.15
N PHE A 68 -7.62 -6.61 2.96
CA PHE A 68 -6.36 -6.07 2.42
C PHE A 68 -6.44 -4.59 2.00
N ALA A 69 -7.64 -4.03 1.85
CA ALA A 69 -7.85 -2.62 1.48
C ALA A 69 -7.13 -1.63 2.43
N LEU A 70 -6.88 -2.03 3.68
CA LEU A 70 -6.09 -1.28 4.65
C LEU A 70 -4.68 -0.94 4.13
N ALA A 71 -4.02 -1.87 3.41
CA ALA A 71 -2.64 -1.72 2.95
C ALA A 71 -2.47 -0.47 2.09
N LEU A 72 -3.27 -0.36 1.02
CA LEU A 72 -3.16 0.76 0.08
C LEU A 72 -3.73 2.06 0.69
N THR A 73 -4.77 1.96 1.52
CA THR A 73 -5.31 3.12 2.24
C THR A 73 -4.22 3.79 3.08
N LEU A 74 -3.47 3.02 3.87
CA LEU A 74 -2.37 3.58 4.66
C LEU A 74 -1.28 4.20 3.77
N VAL A 75 -0.88 3.54 2.68
CA VAL A 75 0.13 4.08 1.76
C VAL A 75 -0.32 5.40 1.12
N ILE A 76 -1.58 5.53 0.69
CA ILE A 76 -2.05 6.73 0.00
C ILE A 76 -2.29 7.89 0.97
N PHE A 77 -2.81 7.62 2.18
CA PHE A 77 -3.23 8.68 3.11
C PHE A 77 -2.18 9.02 4.17
N ALA A 78 -1.33 8.08 4.59
CA ALA A 78 -0.28 8.32 5.57
C ALA A 78 1.06 8.79 4.95
N GLY A 79 1.22 8.67 3.62
CA GLY A 79 2.34 9.27 2.86
C GLY A 79 3.01 8.34 1.86
#